data_AF-A0A2V5PJN1-F1
#
_entry.id   AF-A0A2V5PJN1-F1
#
_cell.length_a   1.000
_cell.length_b   1.000
_cell.length_c   1.000
_cell.angle_alpha   90.00
_cell.angle_beta   90.00
_cell.angle_gamma   90.00
#
_symmetry.space_group_name_H-M   'P 1'
#
loop_
_entity.id
_entity.type
_entity.pdbx_description
1 polymer ?
#
loop_
_entity_poly.entity_id
_entity_poly.type
_entity_poly.pdbx_seq_one_letter_code
_entity_poly.pdbx_strand_id
1 'polypeptide(L)'
;MRNLPLAAVKTGFVTDNATLRNLYFDLLSRLQPDVCCDIGAHDGEAAAKAKTILPAADVYAFEANPEIYQLHHRRLEDSGVHYLNLAISERSGEVTAYAPRTLSKIWDNGSILDASITEPCATGKTSLLRRNESATYREFTVASCSLDEFFASKIRESPDCRFALWIDVEGAATLVLAGAETVLSTTVALLVEVEGHPFWSEQRTADQVIELLSQRGFVPLVRDREYGDDQFNVLFVRAADRDALDGVLRRPHVYPHLDIPVLVPVFNNPTYLRKMIGQLRDIGLPNIIVVDNGSTYPPFLEYLDSLEEKLTVIRLNENSGPRRLFRDAALYDQLPQYFCLTDPDLEFNPDLPPDFLERLTNLTRKYHVGKAGFSLDISEPEKMISTPFQIGEESFRIWEWEAQFWHAPLEEEGDPAYRASVDTTFAVYNKEFFRAENFLDAIRVAGRYTARHLPWYAEHRLPAEEADFYRAASRHSFYTGTPPKS
;
A
#
# COMPACT_ATOMS: atom_id res chain seq x y z
N MET A 1 -24.75 17.61 -35.70
CA MET A 1 -25.67 16.94 -34.75
C MET A 1 -25.58 15.43 -34.92
N ARG A 2 -24.73 14.79 -34.11
CA ARG A 2 -24.93 13.45 -33.53
C ARG A 2 -24.15 13.51 -32.23
N ASN A 3 -24.89 13.72 -31.14
CA ASN A 3 -24.36 13.70 -29.79
C ASN A 3 -23.72 12.32 -29.56
N LEU A 4 -22.41 12.29 -29.34
CA LEU A 4 -21.76 11.16 -28.68
C LEU A 4 -22.17 11.23 -27.21
N PRO A 5 -22.98 10.29 -26.71
CA PRO A 5 -23.34 10.31 -25.30
C PRO A 5 -22.11 9.83 -24.53
N LEU A 6 -21.70 10.59 -23.51
CA LEU A 6 -20.78 10.19 -22.42
C LEU A 6 -21.19 8.90 -21.66
N ALA A 7 -22.18 8.15 -22.16
CA ALA A 7 -22.80 6.98 -21.54
C ALA A 7 -22.07 5.65 -21.79
N ALA A 8 -20.86 5.66 -22.37
CA ALA A 8 -20.11 4.45 -22.70
C ALA A 8 -19.11 3.99 -21.61
N VAL A 9 -18.92 4.74 -20.52
CA VAL A 9 -18.17 4.26 -19.35
C VAL A 9 -19.14 3.48 -18.45
N LYS A 10 -19.40 2.21 -18.80
CA LYS A 10 -20.36 1.34 -18.10
C LYS A 10 -19.70 0.07 -17.52
N THR A 11 -18.43 0.16 -17.13
CA THR A 11 -17.74 -0.89 -16.38
C THR A 11 -16.97 -0.26 -15.21
N GLY A 12 -17.49 -0.45 -14.00
CA GLY A 12 -16.83 -0.17 -12.71
C GLY A 12 -16.61 1.32 -12.40
N PHE A 13 -17.53 1.95 -11.69
CA PHE A 13 -17.19 3.20 -10.99
C PHE A 13 -16.31 2.85 -9.79
N VAL A 14 -15.13 3.45 -9.71
CA VAL A 14 -14.36 3.51 -8.47
C VAL A 14 -14.66 4.87 -7.84
N THR A 15 -15.11 4.87 -6.59
CA THR A 15 -15.66 6.08 -5.94
C THR A 15 -14.58 7.03 -5.44
N ASP A 16 -13.38 6.53 -5.14
CA ASP A 16 -12.28 7.29 -4.54
C ASP A 16 -10.97 7.12 -5.32
N ASN A 17 -10.17 8.19 -5.34
CA ASN A 17 -8.88 8.26 -6.03
C ASN A 17 -7.90 7.15 -5.59
N ALA A 18 -7.87 6.83 -4.29
CA ALA A 18 -6.98 5.81 -3.75
C ALA A 18 -7.20 4.43 -4.39
N THR A 19 -8.46 4.03 -4.57
CA THR A 19 -8.80 2.76 -5.23
C THR A 19 -8.38 2.76 -6.71
N LEU A 20 -8.48 3.89 -7.43
CA LEU A 20 -8.02 3.99 -8.81
C LEU A 20 -6.49 3.90 -8.90
N ARG A 21 -5.77 4.62 -8.02
CA ARG A 21 -4.31 4.55 -7.90
C ARG A 21 -3.86 3.12 -7.64
N ASN A 22 -4.53 2.41 -6.74
CA ASN A 22 -4.24 1.00 -6.47
C ASN A 22 -4.45 0.13 -7.72
N LEU A 23 -5.58 0.29 -8.42
CA LEU A 23 -5.83 -0.43 -9.66
C LEU A 23 -4.74 -0.19 -10.72
N TYR A 24 -4.21 1.03 -10.83
CA TYR A 24 -3.08 1.30 -11.72
C TYR A 24 -1.86 0.45 -11.33
N PHE A 25 -1.48 0.43 -10.05
CA PHE A 25 -0.37 -0.39 -9.57
C PHE A 25 -0.62 -1.90 -9.72
N ASP A 26 -1.86 -2.37 -9.55
CA ASP A 26 -2.31 -3.75 -9.82
C ASP A 26 -2.17 -4.13 -11.30
N LEU A 27 -2.34 -3.17 -12.21
CA LEU A 27 -2.04 -3.39 -13.62
C LEU A 27 -0.53 -3.46 -13.86
N LEU A 28 0.26 -2.59 -13.22
CA LEU A 28 1.72 -2.59 -13.39
C LEU A 28 2.36 -3.92 -13.02
N SER A 29 1.95 -4.52 -11.89
CA SER A 29 2.47 -5.81 -11.43
C SER A 29 2.14 -6.98 -12.38
N ARG A 30 1.09 -6.87 -13.19
CA ARG A 30 0.70 -7.90 -14.16
C ARG A 30 1.29 -7.64 -15.54
N LEU A 31 1.31 -6.38 -15.96
CA LEU A 31 1.80 -5.96 -17.26
C LEU A 31 3.33 -5.90 -17.33
N GLN A 32 3.99 -5.80 -16.17
CA GLN A 32 5.45 -5.80 -15.99
C GLN A 32 6.16 -4.91 -17.04
N PRO A 33 5.84 -3.60 -17.11
CA PRO A 33 6.52 -2.68 -18.01
C PRO A 33 8.01 -2.57 -17.66
N ASP A 34 8.84 -2.34 -18.68
CA ASP A 34 10.28 -2.14 -18.53
C ASP A 34 10.59 -0.74 -17.95
N VAL A 35 9.73 0.23 -18.24
CA VAL A 35 9.88 1.63 -17.81
C VAL A 35 8.58 2.17 -17.23
N CYS A 36 8.66 2.78 -16.05
CA CYS A 36 7.57 3.56 -15.46
C CYS A 36 7.94 5.04 -15.40
N CYS A 37 7.03 5.91 -15.84
CA CYS A 37 7.20 7.36 -15.79
C CYS A 37 6.12 7.98 -14.90
N ASP A 38 6.55 8.76 -13.92
CA ASP A 38 5.73 9.63 -13.09
C ASP A 38 5.96 11.08 -13.54
N ILE A 39 4.99 11.69 -14.21
CA ILE A 39 5.15 12.98 -14.91
C ILE A 39 4.34 14.03 -14.17
N GLY A 40 5.05 15.03 -13.61
CA GLY A 40 4.51 15.93 -12.59
C GLY A 40 4.52 15.25 -11.22
N ALA A 41 5.65 14.63 -10.89
CA ALA A 41 5.74 13.65 -9.81
C ALA A 41 5.57 14.23 -8.40
N HIS A 42 5.61 15.55 -8.22
CA HIS A 42 5.56 16.19 -6.91
C HIS A 42 6.59 15.60 -5.95
N ASP A 43 6.17 14.87 -4.91
CA ASP A 43 7.06 14.24 -3.94
C ASP A 43 7.61 12.87 -4.39
N GLY A 44 7.12 12.34 -5.52
CA GLY A 44 7.47 11.06 -6.13
C GLY A 44 6.99 9.83 -5.38
N GLU A 45 5.96 9.93 -4.54
CA GLU A 45 5.34 8.77 -3.88
C GLU A 45 4.92 7.69 -4.89
N ALA A 46 4.30 8.10 -6.00
CA ALA A 46 3.83 7.17 -7.02
C ALA A 46 5.00 6.43 -7.70
N ALA A 47 6.08 7.13 -8.04
CA ALA A 47 7.31 6.53 -8.54
C ALA A 47 7.97 5.57 -7.54
N ALA A 48 8.08 5.94 -6.26
CA ALA A 48 8.65 5.06 -5.23
C ALA A 48 7.84 3.76 -5.06
N LYS A 49 6.50 3.87 -5.12
CA LYS A 49 5.59 2.71 -5.09
C LYS A 49 5.77 1.84 -6.34
N ALA A 50 5.87 2.44 -7.52
CA ALA A 50 6.16 1.70 -8.76
C ALA A 50 7.50 0.94 -8.66
N LYS A 51 8.55 1.56 -8.11
CA LYS A 51 9.87 0.93 -7.95
C LYS A 51 9.84 -0.25 -6.97
N THR A 52 9.03 -0.16 -5.92
CA THR A 52 8.81 -1.26 -4.97
C THR A 52 8.12 -2.45 -5.63
N ILE A 53 7.10 -2.17 -6.45
CA ILE A 53 6.31 -3.21 -7.13
C ILE A 53 7.08 -3.84 -8.29
N LEU A 54 7.91 -3.05 -8.98
CA LEU A 54 8.71 -3.46 -10.14
C LEU A 54 10.20 -3.16 -9.89
N PRO A 55 10.90 -3.93 -9.03
CA PRO A 55 12.30 -3.68 -8.72
C PRO A 55 13.21 -3.68 -9.95
N ALA A 56 12.87 -4.47 -10.97
CA ALA A 56 13.60 -4.60 -12.23
C ALA A 56 13.33 -3.49 -13.25
N ALA A 57 12.23 -2.73 -13.10
CA ALA A 57 11.89 -1.66 -14.04
C ALA A 57 12.75 -0.41 -13.78
N ASP A 58 13.04 0.33 -14.84
CA ASP A 58 13.58 1.68 -14.74
C ASP A 58 12.43 2.64 -14.41
N VAL A 59 12.54 3.36 -13.29
CA VAL A 59 11.49 4.28 -12.83
C VAL A 59 12.00 5.70 -12.89
N TYR A 60 11.32 6.54 -13.67
CA TYR A 60 11.63 7.96 -13.84
C TYR A 60 10.51 8.81 -13.26
N ALA A 61 10.89 9.83 -12.51
CA ALA A 61 9.98 10.80 -11.94
C ALA A 61 10.41 12.21 -12.36
N PHE A 62 9.52 12.96 -12.98
CA PHE A 62 9.81 14.27 -13.58
C PHE A 62 9.07 15.36 -12.82
N GLU A 63 9.81 16.31 -12.25
CA GLU A 63 9.26 17.44 -11.49
C GLU A 63 9.74 18.77 -12.06
N ALA A 64 8.83 19.62 -12.53
CA ALA A 64 9.17 20.90 -13.14
C ALA A 64 9.54 21.97 -12.10
N ASN A 65 8.95 21.92 -10.91
CA ASN A 65 9.19 22.87 -9.82
C ASN A 65 10.52 22.55 -9.12
N PRO A 66 11.56 23.40 -9.27
CA PRO A 66 12.87 23.14 -8.68
C PRO A 66 12.82 23.12 -7.16
N GLU A 67 11.89 23.81 -6.51
CA GLU A 67 11.80 23.81 -5.05
C GLU A 67 11.27 22.48 -4.51
N ILE A 68 10.27 21.88 -5.18
CA ILE A 68 9.76 20.54 -4.85
C ILE A 68 10.85 19.50 -5.09
N TYR A 69 11.52 19.59 -6.24
CA TYR A 69 12.64 18.69 -6.56
C TYR A 69 13.71 18.68 -5.46
N GLN A 70 14.13 19.85 -5.00
CA GLN A 70 15.17 19.96 -3.97
C GLN A 70 14.75 19.31 -2.64
N LEU A 71 13.45 19.31 -2.29
CA LEU A 71 12.94 18.68 -1.07
C LEU A 71 13.02 17.15 -1.12
N HIS A 72 12.84 16.54 -2.29
CA HIS A 72 12.60 15.10 -2.38
C HIS A 72 13.71 14.28 -3.07
N HIS A 73 14.63 14.91 -3.81
CA HIS A 73 15.58 14.17 -4.66
C HIS A 73 16.39 13.09 -3.96
N ARG A 74 16.99 13.37 -2.80
CA ARG A 74 17.81 12.39 -2.08
C ARG A 74 17.00 11.14 -1.71
N ARG A 75 15.79 11.34 -1.19
CA ARG A 75 14.91 10.24 -0.76
C ARG A 75 14.54 9.32 -1.92
N LEU A 76 14.29 9.89 -3.10
CA LEU A 76 13.91 9.12 -4.28
C LEU A 76 15.11 8.43 -4.94
N GLU A 77 16.26 9.10 -5.01
CA GLU A 77 17.51 8.48 -5.47
C GLU A 77 17.89 7.27 -4.59
N ASP A 78 17.75 7.38 -3.26
CA ASP A 78 17.97 6.29 -2.31
C ASP A 78 17.00 5.11 -2.51
N SER A 79 15.81 5.35 -3.08
CA SER A 79 14.83 4.32 -3.43
C SER A 79 15.06 3.68 -4.79
N GLY A 80 16.08 4.12 -5.55
CA GLY A 80 16.38 3.64 -6.89
C GLY A 80 15.50 4.25 -7.99
N VAL A 81 14.88 5.40 -7.73
CA VAL A 81 14.09 6.17 -8.70
C VAL A 81 14.96 7.27 -9.32
N HIS A 82 14.88 7.44 -10.64
CA HIS A 82 15.48 8.55 -11.36
C HIS A 82 14.59 9.79 -11.26
N TYR A 83 14.75 10.58 -10.19
CA TYR A 83 14.01 11.82 -10.01
C TYR A 83 14.74 13.00 -10.65
N LEU A 84 14.06 13.75 -11.51
CA LEU A 84 14.68 14.75 -12.39
C LEU A 84 13.93 16.08 -12.31
N ASN A 85 14.68 17.18 -12.13
CA ASN A 85 14.12 18.53 -12.31
C ASN A 85 14.00 18.87 -13.79
N LEU A 86 12.94 18.37 -14.43
CA LEU A 86 12.72 18.44 -15.86
C LEU A 86 11.22 18.50 -16.15
N ALA A 87 10.81 19.43 -17.01
CA ALA A 87 9.43 19.49 -17.50
C ALA A 87 9.26 18.60 -18.73
N ILE A 88 8.31 17.66 -18.71
CA ILE A 88 7.93 16.92 -19.91
C ILE A 88 6.97 17.75 -20.75
N SER A 89 7.28 17.93 -22.03
CA SER A 89 6.51 18.77 -22.95
C SER A 89 6.58 18.25 -24.40
N GLU A 90 6.10 19.03 -25.35
CA GLU A 90 6.03 18.66 -26.77
C GLU A 90 7.41 18.63 -27.48
N ARG A 91 8.42 19.29 -26.92
CA ARG A 91 9.79 19.39 -27.48
C ARG A 91 10.81 19.71 -26.39
N SER A 92 12.09 19.45 -26.70
CA SER A 92 13.20 19.89 -25.85
C SER A 92 13.49 21.39 -25.94
N GLY A 93 14.01 21.94 -24.85
CA GLY A 93 14.39 23.35 -24.74
C GLY A 93 14.21 23.87 -23.32
N GLU A 94 13.87 25.14 -23.18
CA GLU A 94 13.49 25.75 -21.91
C GLU A 94 12.02 26.16 -21.94
N VAL A 95 11.32 25.94 -20.83
CA VAL A 95 9.93 26.37 -20.63
C VAL A 95 9.79 27.10 -19.31
N THR A 96 8.73 27.89 -19.18
CA THR A 96 8.37 28.51 -17.90
C THR A 96 7.33 27.65 -17.20
N ALA A 97 7.64 27.22 -15.98
CA ALA A 97 6.69 26.61 -15.07
C ALA A 97 6.09 27.70 -14.15
N TYR A 98 4.78 27.65 -13.97
CA TYR A 98 3.99 28.62 -13.23
C TYR A 98 3.49 28.00 -11.93
N ALA A 99 4.17 28.28 -10.81
CA ALA A 99 3.70 27.91 -9.49
C ALA A 99 2.79 29.02 -8.96
N PRO A 100 1.47 28.79 -8.82
CA PRO A 100 0.58 29.82 -8.29
C PRO A 100 0.97 30.20 -6.87
N ARG A 101 0.87 31.49 -6.56
CA ARG A 101 1.08 32.08 -5.23
C ARG A 101 -0.22 32.52 -4.61
N THR A 102 -1.16 32.95 -5.44
CA THR A 102 -2.52 33.26 -5.04
C THR A 102 -3.50 32.73 -6.08
N LEU A 103 -4.64 32.22 -5.62
CA LEU A 103 -5.77 31.83 -6.47
C LEU A 103 -7.04 32.55 -5.99
N SER A 104 -7.87 32.97 -6.94
CA SER A 104 -9.11 33.71 -6.71
C SER A 104 -10.36 32.83 -6.67
N LYS A 105 -10.23 31.55 -6.97
CA LYS A 105 -11.29 30.58 -7.07
C LYS A 105 -10.95 29.32 -6.29
N ILE A 106 -11.98 28.72 -5.70
CA ILE A 106 -11.92 27.39 -5.10
C ILE A 106 -13.04 26.53 -5.66
N TRP A 107 -12.80 25.23 -5.76
CA TRP A 107 -13.85 24.26 -5.96
C TRP A 107 -14.41 23.83 -4.61
N ASP A 108 -15.72 23.98 -4.41
CA ASP A 108 -16.44 23.54 -3.22
C ASP A 108 -17.72 22.83 -3.64
N ASN A 109 -17.83 21.53 -3.32
CA ASN A 109 -19.02 20.70 -3.51
C ASN A 109 -19.69 20.84 -4.91
N GLY A 110 -18.89 20.79 -5.97
CA GLY A 110 -19.38 20.86 -7.35
C GLY A 110 -19.70 22.27 -7.85
N SER A 111 -19.17 23.31 -7.21
CA SER A 111 -19.30 24.70 -7.64
C SER A 111 -17.97 25.45 -7.51
N ILE A 112 -17.69 26.31 -8.50
CA ILE A 112 -16.54 27.21 -8.46
C ILE A 112 -16.96 28.50 -7.75
N LEU A 113 -16.35 28.78 -6.60
CA LEU A 113 -16.63 29.94 -5.76
C LEU A 113 -15.46 30.92 -5.76
N ASP A 114 -15.74 32.20 -5.49
CA ASP A 114 -14.69 33.19 -5.22
C ASP A 114 -14.00 32.87 -3.90
N ALA A 115 -12.67 32.91 -3.90
CA ALA A 115 -11.81 32.65 -2.75
C ALA A 115 -10.55 33.52 -2.81
N SER A 116 -9.77 33.51 -1.74
CA SER A 116 -8.43 34.10 -1.72
C SER A 116 -7.48 33.09 -1.10
N ILE A 117 -6.98 32.18 -1.92
CA ILE A 117 -6.07 31.11 -1.50
C ILE A 117 -4.63 31.62 -1.64
N THR A 118 -3.78 31.29 -0.66
CA THR A 118 -2.33 31.53 -0.73
C THR A 118 -1.61 30.19 -0.77
N GLU A 119 -0.69 30.05 -1.71
CA GLU A 119 0.05 28.81 -1.96
C GLU A 119 1.54 28.97 -1.63
N PRO A 120 2.22 27.93 -1.12
CA PRO A 120 3.67 27.91 -0.96
C PRO A 120 4.39 27.83 -2.32
N CYS A 121 5.73 27.98 -2.33
CA CYS A 121 6.47 27.97 -3.60
C CYS A 121 6.60 26.54 -4.12
N ALA A 122 6.77 25.60 -3.19
CA ALA A 122 6.64 24.17 -3.39
C ALA A 122 5.16 23.74 -3.36
N THR A 123 4.32 24.33 -4.22
CA THR A 123 2.93 23.90 -4.39
C THR A 123 2.83 22.82 -5.47
N GLY A 124 2.02 21.79 -5.21
CA GLY A 124 1.70 20.76 -6.21
C GLY A 124 0.98 21.31 -7.44
N LYS A 125 0.40 22.52 -7.35
CA LYS A 125 -0.38 23.16 -8.42
C LYS A 125 0.46 23.81 -9.52
N THR A 126 1.69 23.35 -9.70
CA THR A 126 2.63 23.92 -10.68
C THR A 126 2.27 23.42 -12.07
N SER A 127 2.04 24.32 -13.03
CA SER A 127 1.68 23.97 -14.41
C SER A 127 2.58 24.67 -15.43
N LEU A 128 2.66 24.11 -16.64
CA LEU A 128 3.21 24.84 -17.81
C LEU A 128 2.21 25.82 -18.41
N LEU A 129 0.95 25.80 -17.93
CA LEU A 129 -0.11 26.70 -18.36
C LEU A 129 -0.46 27.69 -17.23
N ARG A 130 -1.01 28.85 -17.60
CA ARG A 130 -1.55 29.81 -16.63
C ARG A 130 -3.00 29.49 -16.33
N ARG A 131 -3.45 29.74 -15.10
CA ARG A 131 -4.87 29.66 -14.70
C ARG A 131 -5.72 30.69 -15.48
N ASN A 132 -6.96 30.32 -15.80
CA ASN A 132 -7.96 31.24 -16.38
C ASN A 132 -8.52 32.24 -15.37
N GLU A 133 -8.38 31.94 -14.08
CA GLU A 133 -8.76 32.82 -12.99
C GLU A 133 -7.65 33.82 -12.61
N SER A 134 -7.98 34.80 -11.77
CA SER A 134 -7.00 35.76 -11.26
C SER A 134 -6.00 35.06 -10.34
N ALA A 135 -4.74 35.01 -10.76
CA ALA A 135 -3.66 34.39 -10.02
C ALA A 135 -2.36 35.19 -10.11
N THR A 136 -1.53 35.08 -9.07
CA THR A 136 -0.14 35.52 -9.10
C THR A 136 0.77 34.30 -9.08
N TYR A 137 1.98 34.42 -9.61
CA TYR A 137 2.85 33.29 -9.83
C TYR A 137 4.26 33.53 -9.30
N ARG A 138 4.89 32.44 -8.86
CA ARG A 138 6.32 32.27 -8.88
C ARG A 138 6.65 31.53 -10.17
N GLU A 139 7.48 32.14 -11.01
CA GLU A 139 7.85 31.58 -12.31
C GLU A 139 9.24 30.95 -12.22
N PHE A 140 9.38 29.77 -12.81
CA PHE A 140 10.65 29.06 -12.89
C PHE A 140 10.97 28.77 -14.36
N THR A 141 12.16 29.15 -14.83
CA THR A 141 12.68 28.65 -16.10
C THR A 141 13.29 27.28 -15.84
N VAL A 142 12.75 26.25 -16.49
CA VAL A 142 13.18 24.86 -16.30
C VAL A 142 13.48 24.23 -17.67
N ALA A 143 14.45 23.32 -17.68
CA ALA A 143 14.70 22.48 -18.86
C ALA A 143 13.45 21.67 -19.19
N SER A 144 13.21 21.46 -20.47
CA SER A 144 12.13 20.63 -20.98
C SER A 144 12.64 19.60 -21.96
N CYS A 145 11.94 18.48 -22.05
CA CYS A 145 12.20 17.41 -23.00
C CYS A 145 10.89 16.74 -23.41
N SER A 146 10.82 16.23 -24.63
CA SER A 146 9.76 15.31 -25.02
C SER A 146 10.08 13.89 -24.56
N LEU A 147 9.07 13.06 -24.28
CA LEU A 147 9.32 11.67 -23.88
C LEU A 147 10.03 10.89 -24.99
N ASP A 148 9.66 11.14 -26.25
CA ASP A 148 10.27 10.49 -27.41
C ASP A 148 11.76 10.82 -27.53
N GLU A 149 12.15 12.07 -27.28
CA GLU A 149 13.55 12.46 -27.31
C GLU A 149 14.32 11.92 -26.10
N PHE A 150 13.72 11.98 -24.91
CA PHE A 150 14.33 11.47 -23.67
C PHE A 150 14.63 9.96 -23.77
N PHE A 151 13.71 9.18 -24.36
CA PHE A 151 13.86 7.73 -24.50
C PHE A 151 14.38 7.27 -25.87
N ALA A 152 14.85 8.18 -26.72
CA ALA A 152 15.25 7.86 -28.09
C ALA A 152 16.35 6.79 -28.19
N SER A 153 17.31 6.76 -27.25
CA SER A 153 18.34 5.72 -27.20
C SER A 153 17.77 4.37 -26.76
N LYS A 154 17.00 4.36 -25.67
CA LYS A 154 16.38 3.15 -25.10
C LYS A 154 15.46 2.47 -26.10
N ILE A 155 14.61 3.23 -26.81
CA ILE A 155 13.70 2.68 -27.83
C ILE A 155 14.49 2.14 -29.02
N ARG A 156 15.61 2.77 -29.40
CA ARG A 156 16.47 2.28 -30.49
C ARG A 156 17.16 0.96 -30.14
N GLU A 157 17.59 0.82 -28.89
CA GLU A 157 18.26 -0.39 -28.37
C GLU A 157 17.27 -1.52 -28.09
N SER A 158 16.09 -1.18 -27.59
CA SER A 158 15.01 -2.09 -27.24
C SER A 158 13.67 -1.59 -27.80
N PRO A 159 13.37 -1.85 -29.09
CA PRO A 159 12.13 -1.39 -29.72
C PRO A 159 10.85 -1.96 -29.07
N ASP A 160 10.95 -3.12 -28.43
CA ASP A 160 9.85 -3.77 -27.72
C ASP A 160 9.69 -3.29 -26.26
N CYS A 161 10.46 -2.27 -25.85
CA CYS A 161 10.41 -1.69 -24.50
C CYS A 161 8.99 -1.20 -24.18
N ARG A 162 8.42 -1.71 -23.10
CA ARG A 162 7.06 -1.44 -22.64
C ARG A 162 7.08 -0.33 -21.59
N PHE A 163 6.24 0.69 -21.79
CA PHE A 163 6.16 1.84 -20.87
C PHE A 163 4.85 1.81 -20.06
N ALA A 164 4.87 2.37 -18.87
CA ALA A 164 3.66 2.79 -18.15
C ALA A 164 3.80 4.25 -17.71
N LEU A 165 2.73 5.03 -17.88
CA LEU A 165 2.75 6.48 -17.64
C LEU A 165 1.74 6.88 -16.57
N TRP A 166 2.17 7.70 -15.62
CA TRP A 166 1.31 8.53 -14.78
C TRP A 166 1.52 9.98 -15.19
N ILE A 167 0.44 10.69 -15.51
CA ILE A 167 0.47 12.07 -15.99
C ILE A 167 -0.42 12.93 -15.09
N ASP A 168 0.21 13.74 -14.26
CA ASP A 168 -0.46 14.69 -13.37
C ASP A 168 0.30 16.03 -13.45
N VAL A 169 -0.06 16.83 -14.46
CA VAL A 169 0.69 18.05 -14.83
C VAL A 169 -0.19 19.30 -14.84
N GLU A 170 -1.25 19.28 -14.03
CA GLU A 170 -2.09 20.44 -13.75
C GLU A 170 -2.58 21.11 -15.06
N GLY A 171 -3.37 20.37 -15.84
CA GLY A 171 -3.93 20.79 -17.13
C GLY A 171 -3.00 20.76 -18.35
N ALA A 172 -1.71 20.51 -18.20
CA ALA A 172 -0.74 20.47 -19.31
C ALA A 172 -0.65 19.11 -20.02
N ALA A 173 -1.56 18.15 -19.76
CA ALA A 173 -1.44 16.76 -20.21
C ALA A 173 -1.25 16.63 -21.74
N THR A 174 -1.87 17.50 -22.53
CA THR A 174 -1.73 17.45 -24.00
C THR A 174 -0.35 17.84 -24.51
N LEU A 175 0.42 18.65 -23.78
CA LEU A 175 1.81 18.95 -24.12
C LEU A 175 2.68 17.70 -23.95
N VAL A 176 2.48 16.97 -22.86
CA VAL A 176 3.14 15.67 -22.62
C VAL A 176 2.80 14.68 -23.72
N LEU A 177 1.50 14.52 -24.03
CA LEU A 177 1.05 13.59 -25.06
C LEU A 177 1.55 13.97 -26.45
N ALA A 178 1.68 15.26 -26.78
CA ALA A 178 2.19 15.70 -28.08
C ALA A 178 3.66 15.27 -28.31
N GLY A 179 4.47 15.22 -27.25
CA GLY A 179 5.88 14.83 -27.30
C GLY A 179 6.17 13.33 -27.06
N ALA A 180 5.15 12.47 -27.15
CA ALA A 180 5.24 11.08 -26.70
C ALA A 180 4.72 10.06 -27.73
N GLU A 181 4.75 10.36 -29.02
CA GLU A 181 4.16 9.51 -30.06
C GLU A 181 4.75 8.09 -30.07
N THR A 182 6.07 7.99 -30.04
CA THR A 182 6.81 6.73 -30.06
C THR A 182 6.65 5.99 -28.74
N VAL A 183 6.81 6.67 -27.61
CA VAL A 183 6.61 6.10 -26.27
C VAL A 183 5.19 5.56 -26.12
N LEU A 184 4.18 6.35 -26.51
CA LEU A 184 2.77 5.94 -26.47
C LEU A 184 2.44 4.82 -27.45
N SER A 185 3.31 4.45 -28.39
CA SER A 185 3.09 3.28 -29.26
C SER A 185 3.37 1.95 -28.54
N THR A 186 4.19 1.97 -27.49
CA THR A 186 4.54 0.79 -26.67
C THR A 186 4.11 0.92 -25.20
N THR A 187 3.47 2.03 -24.80
CA THR A 187 2.88 2.18 -23.47
C THR A 187 1.72 1.19 -23.25
N VAL A 188 1.71 0.47 -22.13
CA VAL A 188 0.73 -0.60 -21.83
C VAL A 188 -0.41 -0.12 -20.94
N ALA A 189 -0.11 0.83 -20.05
CA ALA A 189 -1.06 1.47 -19.14
C ALA A 189 -0.73 2.95 -18.98
N LEU A 190 -1.77 3.77 -18.83
CA LEU A 190 -1.65 5.21 -18.66
C LEU A 190 -2.70 5.70 -17.67
N LEU A 191 -2.27 6.29 -16.55
CA LEU A 191 -3.12 7.03 -15.64
C LEU A 191 -2.91 8.53 -15.89
N VAL A 192 -3.97 9.28 -16.13
CA VAL A 192 -3.87 10.71 -16.42
C VAL A 192 -4.94 11.49 -15.71
N GLU A 193 -4.56 12.60 -15.07
CA GLU A 193 -5.49 13.61 -14.58
C GLU A 193 -6.02 14.43 -15.75
N VAL A 194 -7.33 14.62 -15.79
CA VAL A 194 -8.03 15.36 -16.84
C VAL A 194 -9.15 16.21 -16.26
N GLU A 195 -9.51 17.26 -16.99
CA GLU A 195 -10.43 18.27 -16.51
C GLU A 195 -11.63 18.46 -17.43
N GLY A 196 -12.83 18.29 -16.88
CA GLY A 196 -14.09 18.60 -17.58
C GLY A 196 -14.30 20.11 -17.76
N HIS A 197 -13.65 20.93 -16.93
CA HIS A 197 -13.65 22.38 -17.03
C HIS A 197 -12.25 22.92 -17.32
N PRO A 198 -12.06 23.85 -18.28
CA PRO A 198 -10.75 24.42 -18.57
C PRO A 198 -10.32 25.39 -17.46
N PHE A 199 -9.63 24.90 -16.44
CA PHE A 199 -9.08 25.74 -15.38
C PHE A 199 -7.84 26.52 -15.82
N TRP A 200 -7.14 26.06 -16.86
CA TRP A 200 -5.98 26.71 -17.43
C TRP A 200 -6.25 27.28 -18.83
N SER A 201 -5.47 28.29 -19.20
CA SER A 201 -5.51 28.93 -20.52
C SER A 201 -5.01 27.94 -21.57
N GLU A 202 -5.74 27.85 -22.68
CA GLU A 202 -5.45 26.94 -23.82
C GLU A 202 -5.48 25.45 -23.49
N GLN A 203 -5.95 25.08 -22.29
CA GLN A 203 -6.14 23.69 -21.90
C GLN A 203 -7.16 22.99 -22.78
N ARG A 204 -6.86 21.73 -23.11
CA ARG A 204 -7.84 20.81 -23.68
C ARG A 204 -8.59 20.08 -22.57
N THR A 205 -9.90 19.96 -22.73
CA THR A 205 -10.78 19.30 -21.76
C THR A 205 -10.71 17.78 -21.85
N ALA A 206 -11.24 17.10 -20.84
CA ALA A 206 -11.19 15.65 -20.68
C ALA A 206 -11.71 14.89 -21.91
N ASP A 207 -12.78 15.35 -22.56
CA ASP A 207 -13.31 14.73 -23.79
C ASP A 207 -12.28 14.73 -24.93
N GLN A 208 -11.51 15.81 -25.07
CA GLN A 208 -10.47 15.94 -26.09
C GLN A 208 -9.23 15.09 -25.78
N VAL A 209 -8.85 14.99 -24.50
CA VAL A 209 -7.75 14.12 -24.07
C VAL A 209 -8.12 12.64 -24.26
N ILE A 210 -9.33 12.24 -23.84
CA ILE A 210 -9.85 10.88 -24.03
C ILE A 210 -9.92 10.53 -25.52
N GLU A 211 -10.39 11.45 -26.38
CA GLU A 211 -10.43 11.24 -27.82
C GLU A 211 -9.02 11.05 -28.40
N LEU A 212 -8.06 11.89 -28.02
CA LEU A 212 -6.67 11.79 -28.45
C LEU A 212 -6.05 10.43 -28.08
N LEU A 213 -6.25 9.97 -26.85
CA LEU A 213 -5.76 8.67 -26.39
C LEU A 213 -6.47 7.51 -27.10
N SER A 214 -7.78 7.64 -27.34
CA SER A 214 -8.54 6.63 -28.08
C SER A 214 -8.04 6.48 -29.52
N GLN A 215 -7.73 7.59 -30.19
CA GLN A 215 -7.13 7.60 -31.53
C GLN A 215 -5.74 6.93 -31.56
N ARG A 216 -5.05 6.91 -30.42
CA ARG A 216 -3.74 6.26 -30.23
C ARG A 216 -3.83 4.82 -29.72
N GLY A 217 -5.02 4.22 -29.74
CA GLY A 217 -5.22 2.81 -29.44
C GLY A 217 -5.36 2.49 -27.94
N PHE A 218 -5.63 3.49 -27.11
CA PHE A 218 -5.98 3.28 -25.71
C PHE A 218 -7.49 3.13 -25.53
N VAL A 219 -7.88 2.39 -24.49
CA VAL A 219 -9.28 2.26 -24.06
C VAL A 219 -9.38 2.76 -22.63
N PRO A 220 -10.31 3.69 -22.32
CA PRO A 220 -10.55 4.09 -20.94
C PRO A 220 -11.14 2.92 -20.16
N LEU A 221 -10.59 2.67 -18.99
CA LEU A 221 -10.91 1.52 -18.16
C LEU A 221 -11.85 1.91 -17.02
N VAL A 222 -11.38 2.80 -16.16
CA VAL A 222 -12.05 3.29 -14.95
C VAL A 222 -11.59 4.74 -14.74
N ARG A 223 -12.44 5.54 -14.10
CA ARG A 223 -12.08 6.87 -13.58
C ARG A 223 -12.46 7.00 -12.11
N ASP A 224 -11.84 7.95 -11.42
CA ASP A 224 -12.29 8.38 -10.10
C ASP A 224 -13.36 9.48 -10.21
N ARG A 225 -13.81 9.97 -9.05
CA ARG A 225 -14.72 11.11 -8.92
C ARG A 225 -14.29 12.05 -7.79
N GLU A 226 -12.98 12.20 -7.58
CA GLU A 226 -12.43 12.96 -6.44
C GLU A 226 -12.94 14.40 -6.41
N TYR A 227 -12.91 15.08 -7.56
CA TYR A 227 -13.50 16.42 -7.74
C TYR A 227 -14.68 16.38 -8.73
N GLY A 228 -15.47 15.30 -8.66
CA GLY A 228 -16.68 15.13 -9.45
C GLY A 228 -16.42 14.91 -10.94
N ASP A 229 -16.96 15.82 -11.77
CA ASP A 229 -16.83 15.80 -13.23
C ASP A 229 -15.98 16.99 -13.73
N ASP A 230 -15.44 17.83 -12.84
CA ASP A 230 -14.63 19.01 -13.18
C ASP A 230 -13.14 18.68 -13.31
N GLN A 231 -12.60 17.84 -12.42
CA GLN A 231 -11.24 17.30 -12.44
C GLN A 231 -11.27 15.87 -11.89
N PHE A 232 -10.64 14.93 -12.59
CA PHE A 232 -10.64 13.52 -12.23
C PHE A 232 -9.53 12.76 -12.95
N ASN A 233 -9.15 11.61 -12.41
CA ASN A 233 -8.17 10.74 -13.04
C ASN A 233 -8.86 9.67 -13.88
N VAL A 234 -8.25 9.33 -15.02
CA VAL A 234 -8.71 8.24 -15.89
C VAL A 234 -7.57 7.27 -16.12
N LEU A 235 -7.83 5.99 -15.84
CA LEU A 235 -6.95 4.89 -16.14
C LEU A 235 -7.27 4.33 -17.51
N PHE A 236 -6.26 4.24 -18.36
CA PHE A 236 -6.31 3.68 -19.69
C PHE A 236 -5.40 2.47 -19.79
N VAL A 237 -5.79 1.54 -20.65
CA VAL A 237 -4.95 0.41 -21.09
C VAL A 237 -4.91 0.37 -22.61
N ARG A 238 -3.84 -0.19 -23.16
CA ARG A 238 -3.76 -0.42 -24.60
C ARG A 238 -4.87 -1.40 -25.03
N ALA A 239 -5.55 -1.10 -26.12
CA ALA A 239 -6.67 -1.92 -26.61
C ALA A 239 -6.28 -3.39 -26.82
N ALA A 240 -5.06 -3.64 -27.32
CA ALA A 240 -4.52 -4.98 -27.53
C ALA A 240 -4.29 -5.78 -26.24
N ASP A 241 -4.08 -5.11 -25.11
CA ASP A 241 -3.86 -5.74 -23.80
C ASP A 241 -5.17 -5.93 -23.02
N ARG A 242 -6.29 -5.32 -23.46
CA ARG A 242 -7.57 -5.32 -22.71
C ARG A 242 -8.09 -6.71 -22.37
N ASP A 243 -8.08 -7.64 -23.34
CA ASP A 243 -8.63 -8.98 -23.14
C ASP A 243 -7.78 -9.81 -22.15
N ALA A 244 -6.46 -9.59 -22.12
CA ALA A 244 -5.59 -10.20 -21.11
C ALA A 244 -5.88 -9.67 -19.69
N LEU A 245 -6.46 -8.47 -19.60
CA LEU A 245 -6.77 -7.79 -18.35
C LEU A 245 -8.20 -8.06 -17.86
N ASP A 246 -9.04 -8.76 -18.60
CA ASP A 246 -10.45 -9.01 -18.25
C ASP A 246 -10.61 -9.68 -16.88
N GLY A 247 -9.62 -10.48 -16.44
CA GLY A 247 -9.53 -11.03 -15.09
C GLY A 247 -9.22 -10.02 -13.99
N VAL A 248 -8.41 -8.98 -14.29
CA VAL A 248 -8.16 -7.81 -13.41
C VAL A 248 -9.43 -6.97 -13.28
N LEU A 249 -10.16 -6.78 -14.38
CA LEU A 249 -11.31 -5.87 -14.42
C LEU A 249 -12.51 -6.44 -13.68
N ARG A 250 -12.67 -7.78 -13.72
CA ARG A 250 -13.73 -8.48 -12.98
C ARG A 250 -13.40 -8.69 -11.51
N ARG A 251 -12.12 -8.70 -11.17
CA ARG A 251 -11.58 -8.85 -9.82
C ARG A 251 -10.35 -7.98 -9.71
N PRO A 252 -10.51 -6.67 -9.49
CA PRO A 252 -9.37 -5.85 -9.15
C PRO A 252 -8.80 -6.51 -7.89
N HIS A 253 -7.56 -7.01 -7.98
CA HIS A 253 -6.75 -6.96 -6.79
C HIS A 253 -6.79 -5.47 -6.44
N VAL A 254 -7.34 -5.19 -5.28
CA VAL A 254 -6.96 -3.98 -4.61
C VAL A 254 -5.59 -4.39 -4.06
N TYR A 255 -4.55 -3.58 -4.20
CA TYR A 255 -3.42 -3.62 -3.29
C TYR A 255 -3.73 -2.83 -2.01
N PRO A 256 -4.63 -3.26 -1.08
CA PRO A 256 -4.65 -2.66 0.23
C PRO A 256 -3.44 -3.16 1.04
N HIS A 257 -2.72 -4.18 0.58
CA HIS A 257 -1.72 -4.91 1.37
C HIS A 257 -0.50 -4.09 1.79
N LEU A 258 -0.12 -3.06 1.03
CA LEU A 258 0.96 -2.14 1.43
C LEU A 258 0.52 -1.14 2.52
N ASP A 259 -0.79 -0.86 2.62
CA ASP A 259 -1.37 0.08 3.58
C ASP A 259 -2.16 -0.60 4.72
N ILE A 260 -2.40 -1.93 4.66
CA ILE A 260 -3.05 -2.68 5.74
C ILE A 260 -2.13 -2.60 6.98
N PRO A 261 -2.57 -1.97 8.07
CA PRO A 261 -1.74 -1.84 9.25
C PRO A 261 -1.56 -3.21 9.92
N VAL A 262 -0.33 -3.50 10.32
CA VAL A 262 0.01 -4.68 11.12
C VAL A 262 0.20 -4.24 12.56
N LEU A 263 -0.73 -4.64 13.42
CA LEU A 263 -0.67 -4.38 14.84
C LEU A 263 0.16 -5.46 15.53
N VAL A 264 1.16 -5.02 16.31
CA VAL A 264 2.04 -5.89 17.08
C VAL A 264 1.91 -5.54 18.56
N PRO A 265 0.98 -6.18 19.30
CA PRO A 265 0.88 -6.02 20.74
C PRO A 265 2.13 -6.60 21.42
N VAL A 266 2.71 -5.85 22.35
CA VAL A 266 3.97 -6.22 22.98
C VAL A 266 3.98 -5.79 24.45
N PHE A 267 4.78 -6.48 25.27
CA PHE A 267 4.99 -6.16 26.68
C PHE A 267 6.39 -6.62 27.11
N ASN A 268 7.28 -5.72 27.50
CA ASN A 268 8.62 -6.01 28.03
C ASN A 268 9.48 -6.96 27.16
N ASN A 269 9.29 -6.96 25.83
CA ASN A 269 9.92 -7.94 24.95
C ASN A 269 10.60 -7.30 23.71
N PRO A 270 11.75 -6.63 23.90
CA PRO A 270 12.49 -6.02 22.81
C PRO A 270 13.03 -7.04 21.80
N THR A 271 13.41 -8.24 22.24
CA THR A 271 14.08 -9.22 21.37
C THR A 271 13.15 -9.70 20.26
N TYR A 272 11.96 -10.16 20.62
CA TYR A 272 11.01 -10.65 19.62
C TYR A 272 10.40 -9.51 18.80
N LEU A 273 10.12 -8.35 19.40
CA LEU A 273 9.62 -7.20 18.64
C LEU A 273 10.58 -6.80 17.51
N ARG A 274 11.89 -6.76 17.80
CA ARG A 274 12.91 -6.43 16.79
C ARG A 274 12.90 -7.42 15.64
N LYS A 275 12.81 -8.72 15.94
CA LYS A 275 12.73 -9.79 14.93
C LYS A 275 11.47 -9.64 14.08
N MET A 276 10.32 -9.41 14.71
CA MET A 276 9.04 -9.25 14.00
C MET A 276 9.02 -8.02 13.10
N ILE A 277 9.52 -6.87 13.56
CA ILE A 277 9.61 -5.65 12.73
C ILE A 277 10.48 -5.90 11.48
N GLY A 278 11.62 -6.57 11.64
CA GLY A 278 12.48 -6.94 10.51
C GLY A 278 11.75 -7.83 9.52
N GLN A 279 11.17 -8.93 10.01
CA GLN A 279 10.41 -9.88 9.21
C GLN A 279 9.24 -9.24 8.46
N LEU A 280 8.46 -8.37 9.10
CA LEU A 280 7.35 -7.66 8.45
C LEU A 280 7.84 -6.74 7.32
N ARG A 281 8.97 -6.05 7.51
CA ARG A 281 9.58 -5.22 6.46
C ARG A 281 10.10 -6.06 5.30
N ASP A 282 10.76 -7.17 5.59
CA ASP A 282 11.36 -8.05 4.59
C ASP A 282 10.29 -8.68 3.67
N ILE A 283 9.09 -8.97 4.21
CA ILE A 283 7.96 -9.48 3.43
C ILE A 283 7.07 -8.38 2.83
N GLY A 284 7.50 -7.11 2.89
CA GLY A 284 6.81 -5.99 2.24
C GLY A 284 5.62 -5.41 3.00
N LEU A 285 5.58 -5.50 4.34
CA LEU A 285 4.56 -4.88 5.20
C LEU A 285 5.14 -3.74 6.04
N PRO A 286 5.30 -2.52 5.48
CA PRO A 286 5.94 -1.41 6.17
C PRO A 286 5.02 -0.68 7.16
N ASN A 287 3.69 -0.77 7.03
CA ASN A 287 2.72 -0.10 7.91
C ASN A 287 2.56 -0.85 9.25
N ILE A 288 3.52 -0.68 10.15
CA ILE A 288 3.58 -1.39 11.43
C ILE A 288 3.13 -0.45 12.56
N ILE A 289 2.19 -0.93 13.39
CA ILE A 289 1.72 -0.24 14.60
C ILE A 289 2.10 -1.09 15.80
N VAL A 290 3.04 -0.61 16.60
CA VAL A 290 3.45 -1.26 17.85
C VAL A 290 2.50 -0.84 18.97
N VAL A 291 1.88 -1.80 19.66
CA VAL A 291 0.97 -1.53 20.78
C VAL A 291 1.62 -2.00 22.07
N ASP A 292 2.22 -1.07 22.82
CA ASP A 292 2.83 -1.35 24.10
C ASP A 292 1.79 -1.47 25.21
N ASN A 293 1.68 -2.65 25.82
CA ASN A 293 0.76 -2.95 26.90
C ASN A 293 1.30 -2.50 28.28
N GLY A 294 1.78 -1.27 28.38
CA GLY A 294 2.25 -0.68 29.64
C GLY A 294 3.54 -1.29 30.15
N SER A 295 4.54 -1.39 29.26
CA SER A 295 5.85 -1.94 29.63
C SER A 295 6.58 -1.09 30.67
N THR A 296 7.45 -1.77 31.42
CA THR A 296 8.26 -1.17 32.48
C THR A 296 9.73 -1.59 32.41
N TYR A 297 10.10 -2.46 31.46
CA TYR A 297 11.48 -2.90 31.26
C TYR A 297 12.32 -1.78 30.63
N PRO A 298 13.32 -1.21 31.31
CA PRO A 298 14.01 -0.01 30.82
C PRO A 298 14.66 -0.17 29.43
N PRO A 299 15.37 -1.28 29.11
CA PRO A 299 15.91 -1.49 27.77
C PRO A 299 14.83 -1.56 26.67
N PHE A 300 13.61 -1.95 27.03
CA PHE A 300 12.50 -1.94 26.09
C PHE A 300 11.95 -0.54 25.86
N LEU A 301 11.82 0.26 26.91
CA LEU A 301 11.38 1.65 26.80
C LEU A 301 12.33 2.47 25.92
N GLU A 302 13.65 2.32 26.13
CA GLU A 302 14.67 2.94 25.27
C GLU A 302 14.53 2.49 23.80
N TYR A 303 14.22 1.21 23.58
CA TYR A 303 13.98 0.70 22.24
C TYR A 303 12.70 1.31 21.62
N LEU A 304 11.60 1.40 22.36
CA LEU A 304 10.37 2.03 21.89
C LEU A 304 10.57 3.50 21.54
N ASP A 305 11.29 4.27 22.36
CA ASP A 305 11.64 5.67 22.08
C ASP A 305 12.38 5.79 20.74
N SER A 306 13.29 4.85 20.44
CA SER A 306 14.01 4.82 19.15
C SER A 306 13.16 4.44 17.93
N LEU A 307 11.97 3.88 18.16
CA LEU A 307 11.03 3.45 17.11
C LEU A 307 10.01 4.53 16.75
N GLU A 308 9.69 5.46 17.66
CA GLU A 308 8.68 6.51 17.43
C GLU A 308 9.02 7.45 16.27
N GLU A 309 10.30 7.58 15.93
CA GLU A 309 10.75 8.31 14.74
C GLU A 309 10.53 7.55 13.42
N LYS A 310 10.21 6.24 13.48
CA LYS A 310 10.25 5.33 12.33
C LYS A 310 8.94 4.58 12.07
N LEU A 311 8.08 4.45 13.08
CA LEU A 311 6.80 3.75 13.01
C LEU A 311 5.84 4.26 14.09
N THR A 312 4.56 3.91 13.99
CA THR A 312 3.55 4.29 14.99
C THR A 312 3.69 3.43 16.24
N VAL A 313 3.86 4.06 17.40
CA VAL A 313 3.85 3.40 18.71
C VAL A 313 2.66 3.91 19.53
N ILE A 314 1.84 2.99 20.02
CA ILE A 314 0.71 3.26 20.90
C ILE A 314 1.07 2.73 22.29
N ARG A 315 1.25 3.63 23.26
CA ARG A 315 1.57 3.27 24.64
C ARG A 315 0.31 3.24 25.51
N LEU A 316 0.02 2.09 26.09
CA LEU A 316 -1.05 1.91 27.05
C LEU A 316 -0.53 2.09 28.47
N ASN A 317 -1.38 2.56 29.39
CA ASN A 317 -0.98 2.83 30.78
C ASN A 317 -0.91 1.56 31.65
N GLU A 318 -1.44 0.43 31.17
CA GLU A 318 -1.54 -0.81 31.92
C GLU A 318 -1.51 -2.03 31.00
N ASN A 319 -1.05 -3.15 31.54
CA ASN A 319 -1.10 -4.44 30.83
C ASN A 319 -2.52 -5.01 30.88
N SER A 320 -3.31 -4.68 29.85
CA SER A 320 -4.67 -5.20 29.66
C SER A 320 -4.74 -6.44 28.76
N GLY A 321 -3.58 -7.01 28.42
CA GLY A 321 -3.45 -8.14 27.51
C GLY A 321 -3.72 -7.82 26.04
N PRO A 322 -3.45 -8.77 25.14
CA PRO A 322 -3.41 -8.52 23.69
C PRO A 322 -4.79 -8.25 23.07
N ARG A 323 -5.87 -8.60 23.79
CA ARG A 323 -7.25 -8.37 23.33
C ARG A 323 -7.79 -6.97 23.69
N ARG A 324 -7.01 -6.13 24.41
CA ARG A 324 -7.42 -4.76 24.78
C ARG A 324 -7.84 -3.93 23.58
N LEU A 325 -7.14 -4.13 22.45
CA LEU A 325 -7.45 -3.50 21.16
C LEU A 325 -8.94 -3.58 20.80
N PHE A 326 -9.57 -4.74 21.03
CA PHE A 326 -10.97 -5.00 20.64
C PHE A 326 -11.98 -4.55 21.70
N ARG A 327 -11.51 -4.10 22.86
CA ARG A 327 -12.35 -3.60 23.95
C ARG A 327 -12.36 -2.08 24.02
N ASP A 328 -11.45 -1.43 23.31
CA ASP A 328 -11.34 0.02 23.21
C ASP A 328 -11.96 0.47 21.88
N ALA A 329 -13.20 0.95 21.93
CA ALA A 329 -13.93 1.39 20.72
C ALA A 329 -13.19 2.52 20.01
N ALA A 330 -12.56 3.44 20.75
CA ALA A 330 -11.85 4.56 20.14
C ALA A 330 -10.66 4.08 19.31
N LEU A 331 -9.93 3.06 19.79
CA LEU A 331 -8.81 2.49 19.06
C LEU A 331 -9.27 1.59 17.90
N TYR A 332 -10.28 0.76 18.13
CA TYR A 332 -10.80 -0.17 17.12
C TYR A 332 -11.52 0.54 15.96
N ASP A 333 -12.23 1.63 16.22
CA ASP A 333 -12.96 2.40 15.20
C ASP A 333 -12.01 3.13 14.24
N GLN A 334 -10.82 3.50 14.70
CA GLN A 334 -9.77 4.07 13.87
C GLN A 334 -9.12 3.06 12.92
N LEU A 335 -9.26 1.75 13.18
CA LEU A 335 -8.72 0.74 12.29
C LEU A 335 -9.51 0.65 10.98
N PRO A 336 -8.82 0.49 9.84
CA PRO A 336 -9.46 0.27 8.56
C PRO A 336 -10.26 -1.04 8.54
N GLN A 337 -11.08 -1.20 7.50
CA GLN A 337 -11.89 -2.40 7.28
C GLN A 337 -11.07 -3.70 7.38
N TYR A 338 -9.85 -3.68 6.85
CA TYR A 338 -8.88 -4.77 6.93
C TYR A 338 -7.63 -4.32 7.69
N PHE A 339 -7.26 -5.07 8.72
CA PHE A 339 -6.01 -4.87 9.47
C PHE A 339 -5.42 -6.23 9.82
N CYS A 340 -4.12 -6.28 10.14
CA CYS A 340 -3.46 -7.48 10.61
C CYS A 340 -3.16 -7.38 12.10
N LEU A 341 -3.14 -8.51 12.79
CA LEU A 341 -2.63 -8.65 14.15
C LEU A 341 -1.65 -9.81 14.20
N THR A 342 -0.52 -9.65 14.88
CA THR A 342 0.43 -10.74 15.10
C THR A 342 1.14 -10.60 16.44
N ASP A 343 1.38 -11.73 17.10
CA ASP A 343 2.33 -11.81 18.21
C ASP A 343 3.75 -11.49 17.74
N PRO A 344 4.61 -10.91 18.61
CA PRO A 344 5.97 -10.55 18.25
C PRO A 344 6.91 -11.76 18.12
N ASP A 345 6.53 -12.92 18.68
CA ASP A 345 7.40 -14.08 18.87
C ASP A 345 7.17 -15.21 17.86
N LEU A 346 6.72 -14.83 16.66
CA LEU A 346 6.52 -15.74 15.55
C LEU A 346 7.65 -15.63 14.52
N GLU A 347 7.99 -16.76 13.93
CA GLU A 347 8.80 -16.86 12.72
C GLU A 347 7.93 -17.42 11.60
N PHE A 348 7.76 -16.66 10.53
CA PHE A 348 6.95 -17.02 9.38
C PHE A 348 7.71 -18.01 8.50
N ASN A 349 6.94 -18.79 7.74
CA ASN A 349 7.50 -19.69 6.75
C ASN A 349 8.34 -18.89 5.72
N PRO A 350 9.59 -19.30 5.41
CA PRO A 350 10.43 -18.61 4.44
C PRO A 350 9.88 -18.67 3.00
N ASP A 351 9.02 -19.64 2.70
CA ASP A 351 8.37 -19.81 1.39
C ASP A 351 6.98 -19.17 1.35
N LEU A 352 6.67 -18.24 2.28
CA LEU A 352 5.40 -17.51 2.32
C LEU A 352 5.14 -16.82 0.97
N PRO A 353 4.01 -17.10 0.29
CA PRO A 353 3.73 -16.49 -1.01
C PRO A 353 3.60 -14.97 -0.94
N PRO A 354 4.08 -14.20 -1.93
CA PRO A 354 4.01 -12.74 -1.88
C PRO A 354 2.57 -12.18 -1.90
N ASP A 355 1.60 -12.98 -2.36
CA ASP A 355 0.17 -12.68 -2.39
C ASP A 355 -0.59 -13.19 -1.16
N PHE A 356 0.10 -13.60 -0.08
CA PHE A 356 -0.50 -14.27 1.06
C PHE A 356 -1.65 -13.50 1.72
N LEU A 357 -1.51 -12.18 1.88
CA LEU A 357 -2.54 -11.34 2.49
C LEU A 357 -3.83 -11.34 1.68
N GLU A 358 -3.73 -11.40 0.36
CA GLU A 358 -4.89 -11.44 -0.52
C GLU A 358 -5.66 -12.74 -0.30
N ARG A 359 -4.93 -13.86 -0.25
CA ARG A 359 -5.54 -15.16 0.02
C ARG A 359 -6.25 -15.17 1.38
N LEU A 360 -5.61 -14.68 2.44
CA LEU A 360 -6.22 -14.58 3.76
C LEU A 360 -7.49 -13.71 3.72
N THR A 361 -7.42 -12.56 3.05
CA THR A 361 -8.57 -11.66 2.85
C THR A 361 -9.70 -12.36 2.09
N ASN A 362 -9.40 -13.10 1.02
CA ASN A 362 -10.35 -13.88 0.23
C ASN A 362 -11.05 -14.96 1.06
N LEU A 363 -10.33 -15.64 1.95
CA LEU A 363 -10.92 -16.63 2.85
C LEU A 363 -11.92 -16.00 3.82
N THR A 364 -11.62 -14.80 4.38
CA THR A 364 -12.58 -14.09 5.25
C THR A 364 -13.90 -13.81 4.55
N ARG A 365 -13.84 -13.39 3.27
CA ARG A 365 -15.02 -13.09 2.44
C ARG A 365 -15.77 -14.35 2.03
N LYS A 366 -15.05 -15.36 1.51
CA LYS A 366 -15.64 -16.62 1.03
C LYS A 366 -16.42 -17.33 2.13
N TYR A 367 -15.84 -17.39 3.33
CA TYR A 367 -16.41 -18.13 4.46
C TYR A 367 -17.12 -17.26 5.49
N HIS A 368 -17.27 -15.96 5.23
CA HIS A 368 -17.91 -14.99 6.13
C HIS A 368 -17.38 -15.08 7.56
N VAL A 369 -16.06 -15.13 7.70
CA VAL A 369 -15.35 -15.24 8.99
C VAL A 369 -14.59 -13.96 9.29
N GLY A 370 -14.54 -13.58 10.56
CA GLY A 370 -13.89 -12.34 11.00
C GLY A 370 -12.38 -12.30 10.83
N LYS A 371 -11.71 -13.46 10.78
CA LYS A 371 -10.27 -13.52 10.61
C LYS A 371 -9.78 -14.80 9.94
N ALA A 372 -8.68 -14.67 9.19
CA ALA A 372 -7.94 -15.78 8.60
C ALA A 372 -6.45 -15.55 8.79
N GLY A 373 -5.72 -16.59 9.22
CA GLY A 373 -4.33 -16.46 9.62
C GLY A 373 -3.50 -17.71 9.45
N PHE A 374 -2.29 -17.68 9.99
CA PHE A 374 -1.31 -18.75 9.86
C PHE A 374 -1.62 -19.93 10.79
N SER A 375 -1.28 -21.13 10.34
CA SER A 375 -1.23 -22.31 11.21
C SER A 375 0.10 -22.34 11.96
N LEU A 376 0.09 -22.79 13.22
CA LEU A 376 1.34 -22.99 13.95
C LEU A 376 1.97 -24.32 13.54
N ASP A 377 3.24 -24.27 13.14
CA ASP A 377 3.99 -25.43 12.68
C ASP A 377 4.26 -26.41 13.82
N ILE A 378 3.82 -27.65 13.65
CA ILE A 378 4.00 -28.78 14.58
C ILE A 378 4.71 -29.97 13.92
N SER A 379 5.36 -29.75 12.78
CA SER A 379 5.98 -30.82 11.98
C SER A 379 7.24 -31.42 12.61
N GLU A 380 7.91 -30.68 13.51
CA GLU A 380 9.17 -31.08 14.17
C GLU A 380 9.02 -31.12 15.71
N PRO A 381 8.13 -31.97 16.27
CA PRO A 381 7.85 -32.01 17.70
C PRO A 381 9.07 -32.35 18.56
N GLU A 382 10.06 -33.05 18.01
CA GLU A 382 11.32 -33.38 18.68
C GLU A 382 12.20 -32.16 18.98
N LYS A 383 12.01 -31.05 18.25
CA LYS A 383 12.71 -29.78 18.50
C LYS A 383 11.97 -28.91 19.52
N MET A 384 10.72 -29.25 19.83
CA MET A 384 9.89 -28.51 20.76
C MET A 384 10.14 -28.92 22.22
N ILE A 385 9.86 -28.00 23.14
CA ILE A 385 9.86 -28.29 24.57
C ILE A 385 8.79 -29.35 24.87
N SER A 386 9.21 -30.46 25.47
CA SER A 386 8.33 -31.60 25.77
C SER A 386 7.60 -31.48 27.11
N THR A 387 7.88 -30.43 27.90
CA THR A 387 7.24 -30.21 29.21
C THR A 387 5.74 -29.99 29.02
N PRO A 388 4.88 -30.83 29.61
CA PRO A 388 3.44 -30.65 29.49
C PRO A 388 2.96 -29.38 30.20
N PHE A 389 1.87 -28.81 29.69
CA PHE A 389 1.13 -27.74 30.34
C PHE A 389 -0.31 -28.20 30.61
N GLN A 390 -1.01 -27.47 31.48
CA GLN A 390 -2.37 -27.81 31.88
C GLN A 390 -3.38 -26.88 31.22
N ILE A 391 -4.46 -27.46 30.69
CA ILE A 391 -5.67 -26.75 30.29
C ILE A 391 -6.84 -27.43 31.00
N GLY A 392 -7.45 -26.72 31.94
CA GLY A 392 -8.44 -27.31 32.84
C GLY A 392 -7.82 -28.44 33.67
N GLU A 393 -8.43 -29.63 33.63
CA GLU A 393 -7.95 -30.82 34.33
C GLU A 393 -7.01 -31.68 33.49
N GLU A 394 -6.87 -31.38 32.19
CA GLU A 394 -6.08 -32.17 31.25
C GLU A 394 -4.68 -31.59 31.06
N SER A 395 -3.74 -32.47 30.70
CA SER A 395 -2.35 -32.10 30.44
C SER A 395 -1.95 -32.48 29.02
N PHE A 396 -1.34 -31.53 28.32
CA PHE A 396 -0.96 -31.67 26.93
C PHE A 396 0.49 -31.26 26.73
N ARG A 397 1.16 -31.89 25.77
CA ARG A 397 2.32 -31.29 25.11
C ARG A 397 1.85 -30.33 24.03
N ILE A 398 2.73 -29.40 23.65
CA ILE A 398 2.42 -28.30 22.72
C ILE A 398 1.82 -28.81 21.40
N TRP A 399 2.47 -29.78 20.76
CA TRP A 399 2.01 -30.34 19.50
C TRP A 399 0.72 -31.16 19.65
N GLU A 400 0.47 -31.77 20.81
CA GLU A 400 -0.78 -32.51 21.07
C GLU A 400 -1.96 -31.55 21.15
N TRP A 401 -1.78 -30.43 21.85
CA TRP A 401 -2.78 -29.38 21.91
C TRP A 401 -3.04 -28.75 20.54
N GLU A 402 -1.97 -28.36 19.82
CA GLU A 402 -2.11 -27.68 18.53
C GLU A 402 -2.66 -28.59 17.41
N ALA A 403 -2.45 -29.92 17.49
CA ALA A 403 -2.96 -30.87 16.50
C ALA A 403 -4.48 -30.76 16.29
N GLN A 404 -5.24 -30.34 17.30
CA GLN A 404 -6.68 -30.15 17.17
C GLN A 404 -7.08 -29.16 16.05
N PHE A 405 -6.22 -28.18 15.77
CA PHE A 405 -6.46 -27.14 14.77
C PHE A 405 -6.22 -27.60 13.32
N TRP A 406 -5.83 -28.86 13.12
CA TRP A 406 -5.56 -29.47 11.82
C TRP A 406 -6.65 -30.46 11.38
N HIS A 407 -7.76 -30.58 12.11
CA HIS A 407 -8.76 -31.64 11.89
C HIS A 407 -10.00 -31.23 11.07
N ALA A 408 -10.22 -29.93 10.82
CA ALA A 408 -11.43 -29.43 10.14
C ALA A 408 -11.10 -28.75 8.81
N PRO A 409 -10.71 -29.51 7.76
CA PRO A 409 -10.27 -28.94 6.49
C PRO A 409 -11.41 -28.24 5.74
N LEU A 410 -11.04 -27.25 4.96
CA LEU A 410 -11.90 -26.51 4.03
C LEU A 410 -11.56 -26.92 2.59
N GLU A 411 -12.57 -26.93 1.71
CA GLU A 411 -12.39 -27.18 0.29
C GLU A 411 -11.79 -25.94 -0.41
N GLU A 412 -10.45 -25.90 -0.44
CA GLU A 412 -9.64 -24.83 -1.03
C GLU A 412 -8.62 -25.39 -2.03
N GLU A 413 -8.30 -24.60 -3.05
CA GLU A 413 -7.16 -24.85 -3.93
C GLU A 413 -5.86 -24.29 -3.32
N GLY A 414 -4.73 -24.95 -3.56
CA GLY A 414 -3.42 -24.54 -3.02
C GLY A 414 -3.12 -25.12 -1.64
N ASP A 415 -2.43 -24.35 -0.78
CA ASP A 415 -2.09 -24.83 0.58
C ASP A 415 -3.36 -25.11 1.42
N PRO A 416 -3.37 -26.15 2.27
CA PRO A 416 -4.58 -26.51 3.02
C PRO A 416 -5.06 -25.40 3.95
N ALA A 417 -6.38 -25.23 4.07
CA ALA A 417 -7.00 -24.34 5.05
C ALA A 417 -7.94 -25.12 5.97
N TYR A 418 -8.07 -24.68 7.22
CA TYR A 418 -8.84 -25.33 8.26
C TYR A 418 -9.72 -24.33 9.00
N ARG A 419 -10.94 -24.71 9.33
CA ARG A 419 -11.76 -23.97 10.29
C ARG A 419 -11.25 -24.28 11.69
N ALA A 420 -10.48 -23.37 12.25
CA ALA A 420 -9.77 -23.58 13.50
C ALA A 420 -9.53 -22.25 14.21
N SER A 421 -9.56 -22.27 15.55
CA SER A 421 -9.42 -21.06 16.33
C SER A 421 -8.04 -20.43 16.17
N VAL A 422 -8.01 -19.11 15.98
CA VAL A 422 -6.78 -18.30 16.04
C VAL A 422 -6.90 -17.41 17.27
N ASP A 423 -5.85 -17.23 18.06
CA ASP A 423 -5.82 -16.18 19.09
C ASP A 423 -5.19 -14.93 18.48
N THR A 424 -3.89 -14.72 18.74
CA THR A 424 -3.05 -13.59 18.32
C THR A 424 -1.93 -14.00 17.35
N THR A 425 -1.95 -15.25 16.87
CA THR A 425 -1.16 -15.68 15.71
C THR A 425 -1.46 -14.77 14.51
N PHE A 426 -0.45 -14.52 13.66
CA PHE A 426 -0.61 -13.66 12.48
C PHE A 426 -1.93 -13.95 11.74
N ALA A 427 -2.79 -12.94 11.63
CA ALA A 427 -4.05 -13.03 10.91
C ALA A 427 -4.48 -11.69 10.32
N VAL A 428 -5.16 -11.77 9.17
CA VAL A 428 -5.95 -10.67 8.61
C VAL A 428 -7.31 -10.67 9.30
N TYR A 429 -7.74 -9.50 9.76
CA TYR A 429 -9.05 -9.23 10.32
C TYR A 429 -9.92 -8.51 9.28
N ASN A 430 -11.18 -8.89 9.21
CA ASN A 430 -12.19 -8.27 8.37
C ASN A 430 -13.34 -7.76 9.26
N LYS A 431 -13.43 -6.44 9.47
CA LYS A 431 -14.39 -5.80 10.39
C LYS A 431 -15.86 -6.11 10.05
N GLU A 432 -16.16 -6.47 8.80
CA GLU A 432 -17.52 -6.78 8.33
C GLU A 432 -18.07 -8.02 9.03
N PHE A 433 -17.22 -9.06 9.12
CA PHE A 433 -17.58 -10.36 9.69
C PHE A 433 -17.04 -10.55 11.11
N PHE A 434 -16.07 -9.75 11.55
CA PHE A 434 -15.48 -9.86 12.88
C PHE A 434 -16.48 -9.49 13.99
N ARG A 435 -16.52 -10.32 15.03
CA ARG A 435 -17.34 -10.16 16.23
C ARG A 435 -16.46 -10.39 17.45
N ALA A 436 -16.33 -9.39 18.31
CA ALA A 436 -15.42 -9.45 19.46
C ALA A 436 -15.84 -10.53 20.48
N GLU A 437 -17.12 -10.87 20.54
CA GLU A 437 -17.68 -11.92 21.40
C GLU A 437 -17.19 -13.31 20.96
N ASN A 438 -16.98 -13.49 19.65
CA ASN A 438 -16.47 -14.71 19.04
C ASN A 438 -15.01 -14.53 18.60
N PHE A 439 -14.21 -13.87 19.43
CA PHE A 439 -12.84 -13.47 19.11
C PHE A 439 -12.02 -14.58 18.44
N LEU A 440 -12.17 -15.83 18.89
CA LEU A 440 -11.38 -16.97 18.43
C LEU A 440 -11.85 -17.58 17.10
N ASP A 441 -13.05 -17.27 16.61
CA ASP A 441 -13.57 -17.83 15.36
C ASP A 441 -12.73 -17.38 14.16
N ALA A 442 -12.21 -18.34 13.39
CA ALA A 442 -11.18 -18.09 12.42
C ALA A 442 -11.01 -19.22 11.39
N ILE A 443 -10.18 -18.91 10.39
CA ILE A 443 -9.58 -19.89 9.48
C ILE A 443 -8.06 -19.87 9.68
N ARG A 444 -7.45 -21.05 9.71
CA ARG A 444 -5.98 -21.21 9.65
C ARG A 444 -5.58 -21.76 8.29
N VAL A 445 -4.54 -21.20 7.67
CA VAL A 445 -3.92 -21.71 6.44
C VAL A 445 -2.60 -22.38 6.78
N ALA A 446 -2.35 -23.56 6.23
CA ALA A 446 -1.18 -24.38 6.49
C ALA A 446 -0.19 -24.34 5.30
N GLY A 447 0.70 -25.32 5.20
CA GLY A 447 1.72 -25.37 4.15
C GLY A 447 2.66 -24.19 4.24
N ARG A 448 2.71 -23.37 3.20
CA ARG A 448 3.55 -22.16 3.15
C ARG A 448 3.04 -21.00 4.02
N TYR A 449 1.88 -21.15 4.67
CA TYR A 449 1.28 -20.16 5.57
C TYR A 449 1.47 -20.57 7.05
N THR A 450 2.50 -21.36 7.35
CA THR A 450 2.82 -21.73 8.72
C THR A 450 3.68 -20.68 9.41
N ALA A 451 3.61 -20.65 10.75
CA ALA A 451 4.54 -19.92 11.57
C ALA A 451 5.05 -20.81 12.73
N ARG A 452 6.32 -20.66 13.09
CA ARG A 452 6.87 -21.22 14.31
C ARG A 452 6.66 -20.25 15.46
N HIS A 453 6.15 -20.75 16.56
CA HIS A 453 6.08 -19.99 17.81
C HIS A 453 7.41 -20.14 18.56
N LEU A 454 8.24 -19.09 18.54
CA LEU A 454 9.66 -19.16 18.92
C LEU A 454 9.90 -19.70 20.35
N PRO A 455 9.14 -19.28 21.39
CA PRO A 455 9.26 -19.83 22.73
C PRO A 455 9.13 -21.36 22.86
N TRP A 456 8.56 -22.06 21.88
CA TRP A 456 8.43 -23.52 21.92
C TRP A 456 9.76 -24.25 21.68
N TYR A 457 10.77 -23.53 21.20
CA TYR A 457 12.09 -24.06 20.86
C TYR A 457 13.14 -23.49 21.83
N ALA A 458 13.95 -24.38 22.43
CA ALA A 458 14.88 -23.98 23.49
C ALA A 458 15.94 -22.96 23.02
N GLU A 459 16.38 -23.06 21.78
CA GLU A 459 17.38 -22.20 21.13
C GLU A 459 16.89 -20.78 20.81
N HIS A 460 15.57 -20.55 20.81
CA HIS A 460 14.97 -19.28 20.44
C HIS A 460 14.41 -18.49 21.63
N ARG A 461 14.73 -18.90 22.86
CA ARG A 461 14.30 -18.20 24.07
C ARG A 461 14.97 -16.84 24.25
N LEU A 462 14.27 -15.97 24.97
CA LEU A 462 14.75 -14.65 25.35
C LEU A 462 16.10 -14.71 26.10
N PRO A 463 16.92 -13.65 26.00
CA PRO A 463 18.06 -13.46 26.90
C PRO A 463 17.65 -13.60 28.36
N ALA A 464 18.53 -14.14 29.21
CA ALA A 464 18.19 -14.48 30.59
C ALA A 464 17.63 -13.30 31.39
N GLU A 465 18.22 -12.12 31.26
CA GLU A 465 17.77 -10.90 31.96
C GLU A 465 16.38 -10.46 31.51
N GLU A 466 16.12 -10.46 30.20
CA GLU A 466 14.81 -10.14 29.63
C GLU A 466 13.76 -11.17 30.06
N ALA A 467 14.12 -12.46 30.04
CA ALA A 467 13.25 -13.54 30.49
C ALA A 467 12.91 -13.44 31.99
N ASP A 468 13.89 -13.11 32.83
CA ASP A 468 13.69 -12.93 34.28
C ASP A 468 12.77 -11.74 34.58
N PHE A 469 13.00 -10.61 33.91
CA PHE A 469 12.15 -9.44 34.07
C PHE A 469 10.72 -9.71 33.59
N TYR A 470 10.58 -10.31 32.41
CA TYR A 470 9.28 -10.64 31.82
C TYR A 470 8.49 -11.57 32.76
N ARG A 471 9.13 -12.59 33.34
CA ARG A 471 8.50 -13.50 34.32
C ARG A 471 8.00 -12.79 35.56
N ALA A 472 8.76 -11.86 36.09
CA ALA A 472 8.40 -11.13 37.31
C ALA A 472 7.20 -10.19 37.09
N ALA A 473 7.04 -9.66 35.87
CA ALA A 473 6.03 -8.65 35.54
C ALA A 473 4.77 -9.20 34.84
N SER A 474 4.82 -10.40 34.26
CA SER A 474 3.72 -10.91 33.43
C SER A 474 2.58 -11.52 34.24
N ARG A 475 1.34 -11.17 33.86
CA ARG A 475 0.10 -11.69 34.45
C ARG A 475 -0.69 -12.62 33.53
N HIS A 476 -0.37 -12.65 32.24
CA HIS A 476 -1.21 -13.24 31.18
C HIS A 476 -0.42 -14.17 30.25
N SER A 477 0.72 -14.68 30.70
CA SER A 477 1.68 -15.39 29.86
C SER A 477 1.90 -16.83 30.33
N PHE A 478 1.94 -17.75 29.37
CA PHE A 478 2.37 -19.14 29.55
C PHE A 478 3.84 -19.37 29.13
N TYR A 479 4.58 -18.30 28.78
CA TYR A 479 5.90 -18.35 28.13
C TYR A 479 6.97 -19.15 28.89
N THR A 480 6.80 -19.39 30.19
CA THR A 480 7.87 -19.87 31.06
C THR A 480 7.54 -21.12 31.88
N GLY A 481 6.49 -21.85 31.47
CA GLY A 481 6.18 -23.19 32.01
C GLY A 481 5.72 -23.20 33.47
N THR A 482 5.39 -22.06 34.06
CA THR A 482 4.73 -21.99 35.37
C THR A 482 3.54 -21.04 35.27
N PRO A 483 2.30 -21.48 35.54
CA PRO A 483 1.17 -20.55 35.60
C PRO A 483 1.40 -19.55 36.75
N PRO A 484 0.93 -18.29 36.63
CA PRO A 484 0.94 -17.38 37.76
C PRO A 484 0.16 -18.01 38.91
N LYS A 485 0.77 -18.02 40.11
CA LYS A 485 0.04 -18.38 41.33
C LYS A 485 -1.13 -17.42 41.47
N SER A 486 -2.32 -17.98 41.60
CA SER A 486 -3.57 -17.33 41.98
C SER A 486 -3.39 -16.32 43.12
#